data_AF-U7QTX3-F1
#
_entry.id   AF-U7QTX3-F1
#
_cell.length_a   1.000
_cell.length_b   1.000
_cell.length_c   1.000
_cell.angle_alpha   90.00
_cell.angle_beta   90.00
_cell.angle_gamma   90.00
#
_symmetry.space_group_name_H-M   'P 1'
#
loop_
_entity.id
_entity.type
_entity.pdbx_description
1 polymer ?
#
loop_
_entity_poly.entity_id
_entity_poly.type
_entity_poly.pdbx_seq_one_letter_code
_entity_poly.pdbx_strand_id
1 'polypeptide(L)'
;MSQCGNTTFSVDPIGDVYPCASLSAQPDMKYGNLQNNSILELMTGTRATLYRTRESFDSCQKCKWQHVCHGGCPARAYKYNDNNIYNKDYYCPSLYKIYEHIERRLNEKGLTASKPYDKHMSDGLLGTDAFLEIKKHKSKLIEVVNIN
;
A
#
# COMPACT_ATOMS: atom_id res chain seq x y z
N MET A 1 -2.54 3.95 -5.73
CA MET A 1 -3.35 3.50 -4.57
C MET A 1 -2.56 3.76 -3.29
N SER A 2 -3.04 3.30 -2.14
CA SER A 2 -2.38 3.42 -0.84
C SER A 2 -1.03 2.72 -0.89
N GLN A 3 0.05 3.41 -0.54
CA GLN A 3 1.41 2.89 -0.60
C GLN A 3 2.04 2.80 0.80
N CYS A 4 1.24 2.39 1.79
CA CYS A 4 1.66 2.26 3.19
C CYS A 4 2.90 1.37 3.39
N GLY A 5 3.11 0.38 2.51
CA GLY A 5 4.27 -0.51 2.58
C GLY A 5 5.61 0.16 2.21
N ASN A 6 5.62 1.40 1.69
CA ASN A 6 6.87 2.08 1.35
C ASN A 6 7.65 2.52 2.59
N THR A 7 6.94 2.86 3.68
CA THR A 7 7.54 3.41 4.90
C THR A 7 7.36 2.51 6.11
N THR A 8 6.61 1.40 5.96
CA THR A 8 6.29 0.52 7.09
C THR A 8 6.40 -0.95 6.68
N PHE A 9 6.88 -1.75 7.63
CA PHE A 9 6.81 -3.20 7.67
C PHE A 9 6.70 -3.64 9.12
N SER A 10 6.37 -4.90 9.36
CA SER A 10 6.34 -5.48 10.72
C SER A 10 7.27 -6.68 10.80
N VAL A 11 7.85 -6.87 11.97
CA VAL A 11 8.68 -8.02 12.30
C VAL A 11 8.02 -8.73 13.47
N ASP A 12 7.84 -10.05 13.37
CA ASP A 12 7.32 -10.85 14.48
C ASP A 12 8.45 -11.30 15.45
N PRO A 13 8.14 -11.92 16.60
CA PRO A 13 9.14 -12.30 17.59
C PRO A 13 10.19 -13.32 17.10
N ILE A 14 9.94 -14.08 16.03
CA ILE A 14 10.90 -15.03 15.45
C ILE A 14 11.70 -14.41 14.31
N GLY A 15 11.47 -13.14 14.00
CA GLY A 15 12.18 -12.38 12.97
C GLY A 15 11.54 -12.43 11.60
N ASP A 16 10.34 -13.00 11.44
CA ASP A 16 9.64 -13.00 10.16
C ASP A 16 9.13 -11.59 9.84
N VAL A 17 9.35 -11.18 8.59
CA VAL A 17 9.00 -9.84 8.11
C VAL A 17 7.75 -9.89 7.25
N TYR A 18 6.83 -8.96 7.49
CA TYR A 18 5.55 -8.84 6.81
C TYR A 18 5.27 -7.38 6.42
N PRO A 19 4.34 -7.11 5.47
CA PRO A 19 4.00 -5.75 5.06
C PRO A 19 3.51 -4.84 6.17
N CYS A 20 2.79 -5.38 7.15
CA CYS A 20 2.31 -4.66 8.32
C CYS A 20 1.82 -5.65 9.38
N ALA A 21 1.64 -5.17 10.61
CA ALA A 21 1.23 -6.00 11.74
C ALA A 21 -0.13 -6.69 11.52
N SER A 22 -1.01 -6.11 10.69
CA SER A 22 -2.29 -6.75 10.36
C SER A 22 -2.13 -8.01 9.52
N LEU A 23 -1.02 -8.18 8.80
CA LEU A 23 -0.74 -9.34 7.96
C LEU A 23 0.33 -10.26 8.55
N SER A 24 0.76 -10.02 9.78
CA SER A 24 1.64 -10.93 10.50
C SER A 24 1.03 -12.33 10.61
N ALA A 25 1.89 -13.33 10.58
CA ALA A 25 1.54 -14.76 10.58
C ALA A 25 0.69 -15.23 9.37
N GLN A 26 0.54 -14.41 8.32
CA GLN A 26 -0.02 -14.87 7.04
C GLN A 26 1.12 -15.36 6.14
N PRO A 27 1.27 -16.68 5.89
CA PRO A 27 2.46 -17.24 5.25
C PRO A 27 2.71 -16.68 3.85
N ASP A 28 1.64 -16.41 3.11
CA ASP A 28 1.69 -15.79 1.80
C ASP A 28 2.11 -14.32 1.88
N MET A 29 1.83 -13.59 2.94
CA MET A 29 2.28 -12.20 3.07
C MET A 29 3.70 -12.04 3.62
N LYS A 30 4.41 -13.14 3.94
CA LYS A 30 5.78 -13.10 4.45
C LYS A 30 6.76 -12.61 3.37
N TYR A 31 7.63 -11.67 3.73
CA TYR A 31 8.75 -11.21 2.92
C TYR A 31 10.00 -12.08 3.09
N GLY A 32 10.20 -12.63 4.29
CA GLY A 32 11.33 -13.49 4.65
C GLY A 32 11.61 -13.40 6.15
N ASN A 33 12.84 -13.65 6.59
CA ASN A 33 13.23 -13.62 8.01
C ASN A 33 14.55 -12.87 8.22
N LEU A 34 14.60 -11.97 9.20
CA LEU A 34 15.79 -11.13 9.48
C LEU A 34 17.03 -11.91 9.93
N GLN A 35 16.87 -13.13 10.44
CA GLN A 35 18.01 -13.98 10.78
C GLN A 35 18.77 -14.46 9.54
N ASN A 36 18.08 -14.51 8.39
CA ASN A 36 18.60 -15.09 7.15
C ASN A 36 18.71 -14.07 6.00
N ASN A 37 18.12 -12.88 6.14
CA ASN A 37 18.01 -11.90 5.07
C ASN A 37 18.27 -10.49 5.59
N SER A 38 18.94 -9.66 4.79
CA SER A 38 19.03 -8.23 5.04
C SER A 38 17.69 -7.53 4.79
N ILE A 39 17.45 -6.39 5.47
CA ILE A 39 16.24 -5.59 5.25
C ILE A 39 16.11 -5.16 3.78
N LEU A 40 17.23 -4.83 3.11
CA LEU A 40 17.22 -4.42 1.71
C LEU A 40 16.70 -5.55 0.81
N GLU A 41 17.18 -6.78 0.98
CA GLU A 41 16.70 -7.95 0.23
C GLU A 41 15.19 -8.17 0.45
N LEU A 42 14.75 -8.12 1.71
CA LEU A 42 13.34 -8.32 2.06
C LEU A 42 12.43 -7.25 1.42
N MET A 43 12.83 -5.99 1.47
CA MET A 43 12.02 -4.87 0.98
C MET A 43 12.05 -4.72 -0.55
N THR A 44 13.09 -5.25 -1.20
CA THR A 44 13.21 -5.30 -2.67
C THR A 44 12.69 -6.59 -3.29
N GLY A 45 12.36 -7.60 -2.48
CA GLY A 45 11.77 -8.85 -2.92
C GLY A 45 10.43 -8.67 -3.65
N THR A 46 10.05 -9.66 -4.45
CA THR A 46 8.86 -9.63 -5.31
C THR A 46 7.59 -9.32 -4.52
N ARG A 47 7.36 -10.00 -3.38
CA ARG A 47 6.17 -9.80 -2.55
C ARG A 47 6.08 -8.37 -1.98
N ALA A 48 7.20 -7.86 -1.46
CA ALA A 48 7.28 -6.50 -0.94
C ALA A 48 7.04 -5.46 -2.03
N THR A 49 7.65 -5.65 -3.20
CA THR A 49 7.44 -4.80 -4.36
C THR A 49 5.98 -4.78 -4.78
N LEU A 50 5.36 -5.95 -4.97
CA LEU A 50 3.95 -6.07 -5.37
C LEU A 50 2.99 -5.41 -4.38
N TYR A 51 3.24 -5.54 -3.07
CA TYR A 51 2.43 -4.88 -2.05
C TYR A 51 2.57 -3.35 -2.10
N ARG A 52 3.81 -2.85 -2.31
CA ARG A 52 4.13 -1.42 -2.37
C ARG A 52 3.64 -0.75 -3.65
N THR A 53 3.68 -1.45 -4.78
CA THR A 53 3.29 -0.92 -6.09
C THR A 53 1.89 -1.36 -6.51
N ARG A 54 0.99 -1.58 -5.54
CA ARG A 54 -0.40 -2.00 -5.80
C ARG A 54 -1.08 -1.06 -6.79
N GLU A 55 -1.52 -1.66 -7.90
CA GLU A 55 -2.15 -0.94 -9.01
C GLU A 55 -3.51 -0.35 -8.65
N SER A 56 -3.91 0.67 -9.40
CA SER A 56 -5.22 1.30 -9.23
C SER A 56 -6.31 0.52 -9.94
N PHE A 57 -7.44 0.32 -9.25
CA PHE A 57 -8.64 -0.23 -9.86
C PHE A 57 -9.39 0.84 -10.66
N ASP A 58 -10.00 0.47 -11.79
CA ASP A 58 -10.82 1.37 -12.62
C ASP A 58 -11.89 2.12 -11.81
N SER A 59 -12.57 1.40 -10.90
CA SER A 59 -13.58 2.01 -10.04
C SER A 59 -13.01 3.01 -9.03
N CYS A 60 -11.74 2.86 -8.64
CA CYS A 60 -11.06 3.84 -7.79
C CYS A 60 -10.57 5.05 -8.59
N GLN A 61 -10.11 4.88 -9.84
CA GLN A 61 -9.69 5.99 -10.70
C GLN A 61 -10.84 6.97 -10.99
N LYS A 62 -12.08 6.47 -11.06
CA LYS A 62 -13.29 7.27 -11.29
C LYS A 62 -13.97 7.76 -10.00
N CYS A 63 -13.45 7.39 -8.82
CA CYS A 63 -14.08 7.72 -7.55
C CYS A 63 -13.66 9.11 -7.07
N LYS A 64 -14.63 10.01 -6.80
CA LYS A 64 -14.33 11.36 -6.29
C LYS A 64 -13.57 11.35 -4.95
N TRP A 65 -13.71 10.30 -4.14
CA TRP A 65 -13.05 10.15 -2.83
C TRP A 65 -11.69 9.45 -2.88
N GLN A 66 -11.18 9.12 -4.07
CA GLN A 66 -9.90 8.41 -4.19
C GLN A 66 -8.74 9.21 -3.57
N HIS A 67 -8.76 10.54 -3.64
CA HIS A 67 -7.76 11.42 -3.05
C HIS A 67 -7.76 11.44 -1.51
N VAL A 68 -8.79 10.86 -0.87
CA VAL A 68 -8.92 10.75 0.59
C VAL A 68 -8.54 9.34 1.04
N CYS A 69 -9.09 8.31 0.38
CA CYS A 69 -8.92 6.93 0.84
C CYS A 69 -7.75 6.21 0.17
N HIS A 70 -7.27 6.71 -0.96
CA HIS A 70 -6.24 6.10 -1.82
C HIS A 70 -6.54 4.64 -2.22
N GLY A 71 -7.80 4.20 -2.27
CA GLY A 71 -8.16 2.80 -2.54
C GLY A 71 -8.15 1.88 -1.32
N GLY A 72 -8.00 2.46 -0.12
CA GLY A 72 -8.17 1.79 1.18
C GLY A 72 -7.08 0.77 1.51
N CYS A 73 -7.28 0.02 2.60
CA CYS A 73 -6.26 -0.83 3.21
C CYS A 73 -6.10 -2.18 2.46
N PRO A 74 -4.90 -2.50 1.92
CA PRO A 74 -4.66 -3.80 1.29
C PRO A 74 -4.81 -4.97 2.27
N ALA A 75 -4.47 -4.78 3.55
CA ALA A 75 -4.64 -5.82 4.56
C ALA A 75 -6.11 -6.15 4.84
N ARG A 76 -7.02 -5.16 4.74
CA ARG A 76 -8.46 -5.42 4.83
C ARG A 76 -8.98 -6.11 3.57
N ALA A 77 -8.51 -5.69 2.39
CA ALA A 77 -8.83 -6.38 1.15
C ALA A 77 -8.43 -7.86 1.22
N TYR A 78 -7.22 -8.14 1.69
CA TYR A 78 -6.75 -9.50 1.93
C TYR A 78 -7.68 -10.29 2.86
N LYS A 79 -7.89 -9.81 4.09
CA LYS A 79 -8.62 -10.56 5.13
C LYS A 79 -10.08 -10.83 4.82
N TYR A 80 -10.72 -9.94 4.06
CA TYR A 80 -12.17 -9.98 3.86
C TYR A 80 -12.59 -10.25 2.42
N ASN A 81 -11.65 -10.27 1.45
CA ASN A 81 -11.93 -10.56 0.05
C ASN A 81 -10.94 -11.60 -0.50
N ASP A 82 -11.18 -12.87 -0.15
CA ASP A 82 -10.54 -14.05 -0.75
C ASP A 82 -8.99 -14.04 -0.71
N ASN A 83 -8.39 -13.55 0.38
CA ASN A 83 -6.93 -13.47 0.54
C ASN A 83 -6.24 -12.70 -0.60
N ASN A 84 -6.94 -11.72 -1.19
CA ASN A 84 -6.46 -10.99 -2.35
C ASN A 84 -6.23 -9.49 -2.03
N ILE A 85 -4.95 -9.09 -2.00
CA ILE A 85 -4.55 -7.69 -1.81
C ILE A 85 -4.94 -6.79 -3.00
N TYR A 86 -5.25 -7.37 -4.17
CA TYR A 86 -5.69 -6.66 -5.38
C TYR A 86 -7.21 -6.51 -5.47
N ASN A 87 -7.93 -6.71 -4.37
CA ASN A 87 -9.33 -6.30 -4.28
C ASN A 87 -9.45 -4.90 -3.66
N LYS A 88 -10.59 -4.23 -3.88
CA LYS A 88 -10.92 -3.01 -3.12
C LYS A 88 -10.95 -3.32 -1.63
N ASP A 89 -10.73 -2.28 -0.83
CA ASP A 89 -11.01 -2.36 0.60
C ASP A 89 -12.46 -2.80 0.84
N TYR A 90 -12.65 -3.80 1.70
CA TYR A 90 -13.97 -4.31 2.07
C TYR A 90 -14.92 -3.21 2.56
N TYR A 91 -14.39 -2.20 3.26
CA TYR A 91 -15.20 -1.08 3.75
C TYR A 91 -15.40 0.04 2.73
N CYS A 92 -14.99 -0.13 1.47
CA CYS A 92 -15.14 0.89 0.44
C CYS A 92 -16.58 1.47 0.34
N PRO A 93 -17.66 0.67 0.33
CA PRO A 93 -19.02 1.21 0.29
C PRO A 93 -19.40 2.05 1.52
N SER A 94 -18.95 1.62 2.71
CA SER A 94 -19.22 2.32 3.97
C SER A 94 -18.45 3.63 4.05
N LEU A 95 -17.15 3.61 3.71
CA LEU A 95 -16.31 4.80 3.65
C LEU A 95 -16.88 5.83 2.68
N TYR A 96 -17.34 5.40 1.50
CA TYR A 96 -17.99 6.28 0.54
C TYR A 96 -19.19 7.02 1.16
N LYS A 97 -20.10 6.29 1.82
CA LYS A 97 -21.28 6.89 2.48
C LYS A 97 -20.89 7.84 3.61
N ILE A 98 -19.86 7.51 4.39
CA ILE A 98 -19.34 8.37 5.45
C ILE A 98 -18.79 9.66 4.86
N TYR A 99 -18.02 9.59 3.77
CA TYR A 99 -17.46 10.78 3.12
C TYR A 99 -18.53 11.66 2.48
N GLU A 100 -19.54 11.08 1.80
CA GLU A 100 -20.73 11.83 1.34
C GLU A 100 -21.40 12.58 2.50
N HIS A 101 -21.59 11.90 3.63
CA HIS A 101 -22.21 12.50 4.80
C HIS A 101 -21.37 13.66 5.32
N ILE A 102 -20.05 13.48 5.47
CA ILE A 102 -19.15 14.52 5.95
C ILE A 102 -19.15 15.72 5.00
N GLU A 103 -19.00 15.51 3.69
CA GLU A 103 -19.03 16.56 2.67
C GLU A 103 -20.32 17.40 2.77
N ARG A 104 -21.47 16.73 2.84
CA ARG A 104 -22.77 17.38 3.00
C ARG A 104 -22.82 18.25 4.26
N ARG A 105 -22.33 17.75 5.41
CA ARG A 105 -22.32 18.49 6.69
C ARG A 105 -21.36 19.68 6.68
N LEU A 106 -20.24 19.58 5.96
CA LEU A 106 -19.31 20.70 5.76
C LEU A 106 -19.93 21.78 4.87
N ASN A 107 -20.58 21.38 3.77
CA ASN A 107 -21.27 22.30 2.87
C ASN A 107 -22.40 23.07 3.57
N GLU A 108 -23.18 22.42 4.44
CA GLU A 108 -24.21 23.07 5.27
C GLU A 108 -23.65 24.16 6.21
N LYS A 109 -22.35 24.09 6.51
CA LYS A 109 -21.62 25.09 7.32
C LYS A 109 -20.89 26.13 6.47
N GLY A 110 -21.06 26.11 5.14
CA GLY A 110 -20.33 26.98 4.22
C GLY A 110 -18.85 26.62 4.06
N LEU A 111 -18.44 25.42 4.50
CA LEU A 111 -17.07 24.93 4.37
C LEU A 111 -16.97 24.03 3.14
N THR A 112 -16.35 24.53 2.08
CA THR A 112 -16.11 23.76 0.84
C THR A 112 -14.67 23.29 0.79
N ALA A 113 -14.47 22.02 0.42
CA ALA A 113 -13.12 21.48 0.26
C ALA A 113 -12.42 22.18 -0.91
N SER A 114 -11.16 22.56 -0.72
CA SER A 114 -10.31 23.06 -1.80
C SER A 114 -9.98 21.93 -2.77
N LYS A 115 -9.50 22.30 -3.97
CA LYS A 115 -9.01 21.31 -4.93
C LYS A 115 -7.88 20.47 -4.30
N PRO A 116 -7.89 19.14 -4.44
CA PRO A 116 -6.79 18.31 -3.95
C PRO A 116 -5.47 18.75 -4.56
N TYR A 117 -4.41 18.82 -3.74
CA TYR A 117 -3.05 19.02 -4.23
C TYR A 117 -2.57 17.78 -5.00
N ASP A 118 -1.69 17.97 -5.98
CA ASP A 118 -1.12 16.87 -6.78
C ASP A 118 -0.47 15.77 -5.92
N LYS A 119 0.10 16.15 -4.76
CA LYS A 119 0.70 15.22 -3.79
C LYS A 119 -0.30 14.28 -3.13
N HIS A 120 -1.59 14.64 -3.06
CA HIS A 120 -2.64 13.74 -2.58
C HIS A 120 -2.98 12.65 -3.60
N MET A 121 -2.55 12.82 -4.85
CA MET A 121 -2.79 11.84 -5.92
C MET A 121 -1.57 10.95 -6.17
N SER A 122 -0.46 11.18 -5.45
CA SER A 122 0.78 10.42 -5.59
C SER A 122 0.98 9.41 -4.46
N ASP A 123 2.16 8.81 -4.42
CA ASP A 123 2.63 7.92 -3.35
C ASP A 123 2.95 8.63 -2.03
N GLY A 124 2.83 9.96 -1.98
CA GLY A 124 3.21 10.78 -0.84
C GLY A 124 4.73 10.93 -0.65
N LEU A 125 5.55 10.37 -1.54
CA LEU A 125 7.02 10.32 -1.46
C LEU A 125 7.73 11.06 -2.60
N LEU A 126 6.97 11.80 -3.43
CA LEU A 126 7.47 12.54 -4.60
C LEU A 126 8.77 13.31 -4.32
N GLY A 127 9.88 12.82 -4.88
CA GLY A 127 11.19 13.47 -4.83
C GLY A 127 11.98 13.27 -3.53
N THR A 128 11.59 12.31 -2.68
CA THR A 128 12.33 11.97 -1.46
C THR A 128 13.35 10.85 -1.72
N ASP A 129 14.54 10.97 -1.13
CA ASP A 129 15.56 9.89 -1.12
C ASP A 129 15.11 8.64 -0.34
N ALA A 130 13.99 8.74 0.40
CA ALA A 130 13.31 7.61 1.04
C ALA A 130 12.65 6.65 0.03
N PHE A 131 12.55 7.05 -1.24
CA PHE A 131 12.10 6.16 -2.30
C PHE A 131 13.20 5.15 -2.65
N LEU A 132 12.97 3.88 -2.34
CA LEU A 132 13.80 2.80 -2.88
C LEU A 132 13.61 2.76 -4.39
N GLU A 133 14.51 3.42 -5.14
CA GLU A 133 14.54 3.38 -6.59
C GLU A 133 14.86 1.96 -7.08
N ILE A 134 13.81 1.17 -7.32
CA ILE A 134 13.95 -0.21 -7.81
C ILE A 134 14.83 -0.26 -9.07
N LYS A 135 14.79 0.77 -9.94
CA LYS A 135 15.65 0.88 -11.13
C LYS A 135 17.15 1.03 -10.81
N LYS A 136 17.54 1.72 -9.73
CA LYS A 136 18.96 1.79 -9.30
C LYS A 136 19.45 0.48 -8.71
N HIS A 137 18.56 -0.32 -8.13
CA HIS A 137 18.89 -1.64 -7.56
C HIS A 137 18.66 -2.81 -8.54
N LYS A 138 18.17 -2.54 -9.77
CA LYS A 138 18.01 -3.56 -10.83
C LYS A 138 19.33 -4.18 -11.30
N SER A 139 20.46 -3.48 -11.19
CA SER A 139 21.76 -4.05 -11.54
C SER A 139 22.15 -5.24 -10.64
N LYS A 140 21.59 -5.35 -9.42
CA LYS A 140 21.73 -6.52 -8.54
C LYS A 140 20.63 -7.57 -8.71
N LEU A 141 19.52 -7.24 -9.39
CA LEU A 141 18.43 -8.19 -9.66
C LEU A 141 18.75 -9.17 -10.80
N ILE A 142 19.70 -8.86 -11.69
CA ILE A 142 20.06 -9.72 -12.83
C ILE A 142 21.06 -10.83 -12.43
N GLU A 143 21.89 -10.63 -11.40
CA GLU A 143 22.82 -11.67 -10.93
C GLU A 143 22.12 -12.80 -10.15
N VAL A 144 21.00 -12.52 -9.47
CA VAL A 144 20.30 -13.51 -8.62
C VAL A 144 19.35 -14.42 -9.42
N VAL A 145 18.99 -14.06 -10.66
CA VAL A 145 18.12 -14.88 -11.53
C VAL A 145 18.92 -15.93 -12.33
N ASN A 146 20.27 -15.86 -12.32
CA ASN A 146 21.14 -16.80 -13.02
C ASN A 146 22.02 -17.63 -12.05
N ILE A 147 21.41 -18.25 -11.04
CA ILE A 147 22.04 -19.35 -10.31
C ILE A 147 21.09 -20.56 -10.40
N ASN A 148 21.52 -21.54 -11.20
CA ASN A 148 20.99 -22.90 -11.19
C ASN A 148 21.18 -23.55 -9.82
#